data_AF-A0A1C9T985-F1
#
_entry.id   AF-A0A1C9T985-F1
#
_cell.length_a   1.000
_cell.length_b   1.000
_cell.length_c   1.000
_cell.angle_alpha   90.00
_cell.angle_beta   90.00
_cell.angle_gamma   90.00
#
_symmetry.space_group_name_H-M   'P 1'
#
loop_
_entity.id
_entity.type
_entity.pdbx_description
1 polymer ?
#
loop_
_entity_poly.entity_id
_entity_poly.type
_entity_poly.pdbx_seq_one_letter_code
_entity_poly.pdbx_strand_id
1 'polypeptide(L)' 'FENFSMYPNPNKGNFVLRFTPTSTNDIKINVCDISGREVYEKSFSNTGAFNQSINLNKVEAGIYLV' A
#
# COMPACT_ATOMS: atom_id res chain seq x y z
N PHE A 1 -6.72 11.79 3.19
CA PHE A 1 -7.29 10.91 2.15
C PHE A 1 -8.70 10.53 2.55
N GLU A 2 -9.52 10.15 1.59
CA GLU A 2 -10.89 9.68 1.82
C GLU A 2 -11.11 8.31 1.18
N ASN A 3 -12.13 7.57 1.64
CA ASN A 3 -12.55 6.28 1.07
C ASN A 3 -11.41 5.24 0.99
N PHE A 4 -10.56 5.18 2.02
CA PHE A 4 -9.48 4.19 2.07
C PHE A 4 -10.07 2.79 2.17
N SER A 5 -9.60 1.92 1.28
CA SER A 5 -9.93 0.50 1.26
C SER A 5 -8.73 -0.30 0.83
N MET A 6 -8.52 -1.43 1.50
CA MET A 6 -7.47 -2.39 1.22
C MET A 6 -8.07 -3.79 1.16
N TYR A 7 -7.88 -4.48 0.04
CA TYR A 7 -8.46 -5.82 -0.13
C TYR A 7 -7.70 -6.68 -1.17
N PRO A 8 -7.73 -8.01 -1.02
CA PRO A 8 -8.20 -8.73 0.16
C PRO A 8 -7.22 -8.57 1.33
N ASN A 9 -7.76 -8.60 2.54
CA ASN A 9 -7.00 -8.80 3.78
C ASN A 9 -7.74 -9.86 4.59
N PRO A 10 -7.22 -11.10 4.73
CA PRO A 10 -5.87 -11.58 4.39
C PRO A 10 -5.59 -11.71 2.88
N ASN A 11 -4.30 -11.70 2.47
CA ASN A 11 -3.86 -11.94 1.09
C ASN A 11 -2.65 -12.87 1.01
N LYS A 12 -2.27 -13.25 -0.22
CA LYS A 12 -1.09 -14.09 -0.54
C LYS A 12 0.05 -13.27 -1.16
N GLY A 13 0.27 -12.05 -0.67
CA GLY A 13 1.27 -11.13 -1.21
C GLY A 13 0.76 -10.27 -2.37
N ASN A 14 -0.55 -10.18 -2.62
CA ASN A 14 -1.11 -9.23 -3.57
C ASN A 14 -2.41 -8.63 -3.03
N PHE A 15 -2.48 -7.30 -2.99
CA PHE A 15 -3.66 -6.58 -2.52
C PHE A 15 -3.82 -5.26 -3.29
N VAL A 16 -5.04 -4.75 -3.29
CA VAL A 16 -5.40 -3.48 -3.92
C VAL A 16 -5.54 -2.42 -2.83
N LEU A 17 -4.90 -1.28 -3.06
CA LEU A 17 -5.10 -0.05 -2.28
C LEU A 17 -5.93 0.93 -3.10
N ARG A 18 -7.03 1.39 -2.51
CA ARG A 18 -7.87 2.42 -3.10
C ARG A 18 -8.15 3.51 -2.09
N PHE A 19 -7.90 4.75 -2.47
CA PHE A 19 -8.26 5.94 -1.71
C PHE A 19 -8.26 7.17 -2.61
N THR A 20 -8.89 8.25 -2.16
CA THR A 20 -8.80 9.55 -2.83
C THR A 20 -7.84 10.44 -2.03
N PRO A 21 -6.69 10.85 -2.60
CA PRO A 21 -5.80 11.80 -1.95
C PRO A 21 -6.50 13.16 -1.86
N THR A 22 -6.34 13.84 -0.72
CA THR A 22 -6.90 15.17 -0.46
C THR A 22 -5.88 16.28 -0.74
N SER A 23 -4.60 15.93 -0.86
CA SER A 23 -3.52 16.81 -1.26
C SER A 23 -3.15 16.58 -2.73
N THR A 24 -2.36 17.48 -3.31
CA THR A 24 -1.75 17.33 -4.64
C THR A 24 -0.35 16.71 -4.58
N ASN A 25 0.12 16.34 -3.38
CA ASN A 25 1.44 15.76 -3.19
C ASN A 25 1.48 14.33 -3.73
N ASP A 26 2.68 13.88 -4.08
CA ASP A 26 2.93 12.50 -4.46
C ASP A 26 2.51 11.53 -3.36
N ILE A 27 2.03 10.38 -3.79
CA ILE A 27 1.56 9.30 -2.94
C ILE A 27 2.73 8.38 -2.66
N LYS A 28 3.17 8.32 -1.40
CA LYS A 28 4.20 7.38 -0.95
C LYS A 28 3.55 6.22 -0.19
N ILE A 29 3.76 5.00 -0.68
CA ILE A 29 3.32 3.75 -0.04
C ILE A 29 4.53 3.04 0.54
N ASN A 30 4.51 2.85 1.86
CA ASN A 30 5.52 2.11 2.60
C ASN A 30 4.85 0.89 3.24
N VAL A 31 5.51 -0.26 3.15
CA VAL A 31 5.09 -1.47 3.86
C VAL A 31 6.21 -1.89 4.78
N CYS A 32 5.89 -2.08 6.05
CA CYS A 32 6.84 -2.51 7.07
C CYS A 32 6.36 -3.78 7.78
N ASP A 33 7.29 -4.63 8.19
CA ASP A 33 6.96 -5.72 9.13
C ASP A 33 6.78 -5.20 10.56
N ILE A 34 6.34 -6.07 11.46
CA ILE A 34 6.15 -5.74 12.89
C ILE A 34 7.43 -5.27 13.60
N SER A 35 8.61 -5.56 13.03
CA SER A 35 9.91 -5.13 13.55
C SER A 35 10.27 -3.72 13.07
N GLY A 36 9.45 -3.11 12.21
CA GLY A 36 9.70 -1.81 11.60
C GLY A 36 10.64 -1.87 10.40
N ARG A 37 11.01 -3.06 9.91
CA ARG A 37 11.82 -3.19 8.70
C ARG A 37 10.93 -2.92 7.48
N GLU A 38 11.34 -1.95 6.68
CA GLU A 38 10.69 -1.62 5.42
C GLU A 38 10.94 -2.75 4.39
N VAL A 39 9.85 -3.31 3.88
CA VAL A 39 9.87 -4.41 2.91
C VAL A 39 9.43 -3.98 1.52
N TYR A 40 8.80 -2.80 1.41
CA TYR A 40 8.37 -2.22 0.14
C TYR A 40 8.23 -0.71 0.28
N GLU A 41 8.79 0.02 -0.69
CA GLU A 41 8.63 1.46 -0.84
C GLU A 41 8.26 1.75 -2.29
N LYS A 42 7.19 2.52 -2.52
CA LYS A 42 6.90 3.04 -3.86
C LYS A 42 6.19 4.38 -3.82
N SER A 43 6.68 5.29 -4.65
CA SER A 43 6.06 6.60 -4.88
C SER A 43 5.27 6.59 -6.19
N PHE A 44 4.10 7.24 -6.16
CA PHE A 44 3.21 7.41 -7.30
C PHE A 44 2.87 8.88 -7.46
N SER A 45 2.89 9.37 -8.69
CA SER A 45 2.40 10.71 -8.99
C SER A 45 0.91 10.80 -8.73
N ASN A 46 0.51 11.86 -8.06
CA ASN A 46 -0.88 12.07 -7.72
C ASN A 46 -1.68 12.55 -8.93
N THR A 47 -2.53 11.66 -9.43
CA THR A 47 -3.41 11.89 -10.59
C THR A 47 -4.89 11.94 -10.18
N GLY A 48 -5.17 12.06 -8.87
CA GLY A 48 -6.51 11.97 -8.31
C GLY A 48 -6.77 10.61 -7.67
N ALA A 49 -7.91 9.98 -8.01
CA ALA A 49 -8.33 8.73 -7.37
C ALA A 49 -7.27 7.62 -7.51
N PHE A 50 -6.74 7.17 -6.38
CA PHE A 50 -5.72 6.14 -6.33
C PHE A 50 -6.37 4.77 -6.31
N ASN A 51 -5.95 3.89 -7.22
CA ASN A 51 -6.35 2.49 -7.29
C ASN A 51 -5.19 1.68 -7.87
N GLN A 52 -4.38 1.07 -7.01
CA GLN A 52 -3.19 0.34 -7.42
C GLN A 52 -3.10 -1.02 -6.73
N SER A 53 -2.63 -2.02 -7.47
CA SER A 53 -2.29 -3.33 -6.92
C SER A 53 -0.85 -3.30 -6.42
N ILE A 54 -0.65 -3.65 -5.15
CA ILE A 54 0.64 -3.83 -4.53
C ILE A 54 0.95 -5.31 -4.44
N ASN A 55 2.13 -5.68 -4.92
CA ASN A 55 2.61 -7.05 -4.93
C ASN A 55 3.86 -7.20 -4.07
N LEU A 56 3.78 -8.07 -3.08
CA LEU A 56 4.79 -8.43 -2.09
C LEU A 56 5.28 -9.88 -2.30
N ASN A 57 5.30 -10.42 -3.53
CA ASN A 57 5.62 -11.83 -3.83
C ASN A 57 6.98 -12.33 -3.31
N LYS A 58 7.86 -11.45 -2.82
CA LYS A 58 9.20 -11.80 -2.32
C LYS A 58 9.33 -11.66 -0.79
N VAL A 59 8.24 -11.37 -0.08
CA VAL A 59 8.27 -11.17 1.36
C VAL A 59 7.72 -12.40 2.07
N GLU A 60 8.25 -12.72 3.25
CA GLU A 60 7.85 -13.87 4.05
C GLU A 60 6.38 -13.77 4.52
N ALA A 61 5.79 -14.89 4.94
CA ALA A 61 4.46 -14.86 5.53
C ALA A 61 4.52 -14.19 6.92
N GLY A 62 3.69 -13.18 7.14
CA GLY A 62 3.70 -12.41 8.38
C GLY A 62 2.65 -11.31 8.39
N ILE A 63 2.67 -10.52 9.47
CA ILE A 63 1.83 -9.32 9.60
C ILE A 63 2.65 -8.11 9.15
N TYR A 64 2.05 -7.28 8.31
CA TYR A 64 2.66 -6.08 7.75
C TYR A 64 1.75 -4.88 7.99
N LEU A 65 2.36 -3.73 8.21
CA LEU A 65 1.71 -2.43 8.33
C LEU A 65 1.92 -1.65 7.04
N VAL A 66 0.85 -1.00 6.58
CA VAL A 66 0.77 -0.20 5.34
C VAL A 66 0.12 1.14 5.66
#